data_AF-T0U249-F1
#
_entry.id   AF-T0U249-F1
#
_cell.length_a   1.000
_cell.length_b   1.000
_cell.length_c   1.000
_cell.angle_alpha   90.00
_cell.angle_beta   90.00
_cell.angle_gamma   90.00
#
_symmetry.space_group_name_H-M   'P 1'
#
loop_
_entity.id
_entity.type
_entity.pdbx_description
1 polymer ?
#
loop_
_entity_poly.entity_id
_entity_poly.type
_entity_poly.pdbx_seq_one_letter_code
_entity_poly.pdbx_strand_id
1 'polypeptide(L)'
;MKLHEAERKLNEIANIKFKDLFTAEELQTIIVNKGKTGQLLELALGMKLSNKNRDFEDGELKTNKCDETGKPAETIFITQVSNMIDDLLQNKPFEETSLFEKIDNILYVPVCKVGEPTEWSFLESVHVNLNEERFFCLREQLHKDYDTICQLLNHHIETSKDGFIHTSNGKFIQIRSKDSKPYHPIYSNVYGREVSNKNHAFYFKKQFVGEIRRILGL
;
A
#
# COMPACT_ATOMS: atom_id res chain seq x y z
N MET A 1 -16.66 9.20 -5.62
CA MET A 1 -16.72 9.30 -4.14
C MET A 1 -15.44 9.97 -3.71
N LYS A 2 -15.56 10.98 -2.84
CA LYS A 2 -14.41 11.63 -2.20
C LYS A 2 -14.00 10.90 -0.93
N LEU A 3 -12.75 11.05 -0.54
CA LEU A 3 -12.16 10.36 0.60
C LEU A 3 -12.92 10.63 1.90
N HIS A 4 -13.29 11.88 2.19
CA HIS A 4 -14.04 12.24 3.41
C HIS A 4 -15.43 11.59 3.46
N GLU A 5 -16.06 11.33 2.30
CA GLU A 5 -17.36 10.64 2.25
C GLU A 5 -17.19 9.17 2.61
N ALA A 6 -16.09 8.55 2.14
CA ALA A 6 -15.71 7.18 2.45
C ALA A 6 -15.36 7.03 3.93
N GLU A 7 -14.57 7.95 4.49
CA GLU A 7 -14.20 7.99 5.90
C GLU A 7 -15.42 7.95 6.82
N ARG A 8 -16.41 8.82 6.58
CA ARG A 8 -17.66 8.82 7.35
C ARG A 8 -18.37 7.47 7.31
N LYS A 9 -18.54 6.90 6.10
CA LYS A 9 -19.21 5.60 5.91
C LYS A 9 -18.44 4.44 6.57
N LEU A 10 -17.11 4.47 6.51
CA LEU A 10 -16.26 3.44 7.12
C LEU A 10 -16.34 3.48 8.63
N ASN A 11 -16.37 4.67 9.21
CA ASN A 11 -16.46 4.82 10.65
C ASN A 11 -17.86 4.45 11.20
N GLU A 12 -18.92 4.47 10.38
CA GLU A 12 -20.24 3.94 10.74
C GLU A 12 -20.24 2.40 10.91
N ILE A 13 -19.34 1.70 10.22
CA ILE A 13 -19.21 0.23 10.29
C ILE A 13 -17.98 -0.24 11.09
N ALA A 14 -17.22 0.70 11.66
CA ALA A 14 -16.05 0.39 12.46
C ALA A 14 -16.45 -0.37 13.73
N ASN A 15 -15.61 -1.32 14.13
CA ASN A 15 -15.77 -2.20 15.28
C ASN A 15 -17.00 -3.11 15.25
N ILE A 16 -17.78 -3.12 14.15
CA ILE A 16 -18.84 -4.10 13.92
C ILE A 16 -18.21 -5.38 13.40
N LYS A 17 -18.66 -6.52 13.94
CA LYS A 17 -18.18 -7.83 13.55
C LYS A 17 -18.64 -8.15 12.13
N PHE A 18 -17.77 -8.79 11.37
CA PHE A 18 -18.01 -9.15 9.97
C PHE A 18 -19.25 -10.04 9.78
N LYS A 19 -19.60 -10.88 10.77
CA LYS A 19 -20.85 -11.67 10.76
C LYS A 19 -22.13 -10.81 10.75
N ASP A 20 -22.05 -9.59 11.26
CA ASP A 20 -23.18 -8.65 11.35
C ASP A 20 -23.19 -7.69 10.15
N LEU A 21 -22.12 -7.66 9.35
CA LEU A 21 -21.96 -6.83 8.16
C LEU A 21 -22.13 -7.59 6.83
N PHE A 22 -21.72 -8.86 6.80
CA PHE A 22 -21.60 -9.65 5.57
C PHE A 22 -22.31 -10.99 5.69
N THR A 23 -22.73 -11.51 4.54
CA THR A 23 -23.32 -12.85 4.42
C THR A 23 -22.27 -13.95 4.59
N ALA A 24 -22.71 -15.17 4.94
CA ALA A 24 -21.82 -16.32 5.06
C ALA A 24 -21.04 -16.64 3.77
N GLU A 25 -21.67 -16.45 2.60
CA GLU A 25 -21.04 -16.64 1.29
C GLU A 25 -19.89 -15.63 1.08
N GLU A 26 -20.14 -14.34 1.36
CA GLU A 26 -19.11 -13.30 1.26
C GLU A 26 -17.91 -13.63 2.15
N LEU A 27 -18.16 -14.00 3.42
CA LEU A 27 -17.13 -14.36 4.39
C LEU A 27 -16.29 -15.57 3.97
N GLN A 28 -16.92 -16.62 3.44
CA GLN A 28 -16.21 -17.81 2.97
C GLN A 28 -15.21 -17.47 1.87
N THR A 29 -15.56 -16.53 1.00
CA THR A 29 -14.69 -16.15 -0.11
C THR A 29 -13.46 -15.34 0.32
N ILE A 30 -13.50 -14.65 1.47
CA ILE A 30 -12.36 -13.88 2.00
C ILE A 30 -11.18 -14.80 2.38
N ILE A 31 -11.49 -15.98 2.90
CA ILE A 31 -10.47 -16.95 3.36
C ILE A 31 -9.60 -17.40 2.19
N VAL A 32 -10.21 -17.58 1.02
CA VAL A 32 -9.55 -18.14 -0.18
C VAL A 32 -8.68 -17.09 -0.88
N ASN A 33 -9.06 -15.81 -0.85
CA ASN A 33 -8.36 -14.75 -1.56
C ASN A 33 -7.96 -13.60 -0.63
N LYS A 34 -6.66 -13.46 -0.37
CA LYS A 34 -6.11 -12.40 0.49
C LYS A 34 -6.51 -10.98 0.05
N GLY A 35 -6.74 -10.77 -1.25
CA GLY A 35 -7.20 -9.48 -1.80
C GLY A 35 -8.70 -9.20 -1.58
N LYS A 36 -9.51 -10.21 -1.25
CA LYS A 36 -10.97 -10.05 -1.12
C LYS A 36 -11.40 -9.21 0.09
N THR A 37 -10.58 -9.09 1.13
CA THR A 37 -10.90 -8.19 2.25
C THR A 37 -10.97 -6.73 1.81
N GLY A 38 -10.06 -6.29 0.95
CA GLY A 38 -10.11 -4.94 0.38
C GLY A 38 -11.32 -4.75 -0.53
N GLN A 39 -11.65 -5.76 -1.34
CA GLN A 39 -12.83 -5.72 -2.22
C GLN A 39 -14.14 -5.65 -1.43
N LEU A 40 -14.26 -6.35 -0.30
CA LEU A 40 -15.44 -6.23 0.55
C LEU A 40 -15.55 -4.87 1.20
N LEU A 41 -14.43 -4.22 1.51
CA LEU A 41 -14.44 -2.85 1.99
C LEU A 41 -14.97 -1.89 0.93
N GLU A 42 -14.50 -2.03 -0.31
CA GLU A 42 -15.01 -1.27 -1.45
C GLU A 42 -16.51 -1.51 -1.67
N LEU A 43 -16.97 -2.76 -1.58
CA LEU A 43 -18.38 -3.11 -1.69
C LEU A 43 -19.23 -2.53 -0.54
N ALA A 44 -18.73 -2.57 0.70
CA ALA A 44 -19.38 -1.96 1.86
C ALA A 44 -19.52 -0.44 1.72
N LEU A 45 -18.59 0.20 1.00
CA LEU A 45 -18.67 1.62 0.63
C LEU A 45 -19.66 1.90 -0.53
N GLY A 46 -20.18 0.86 -1.18
CA GLY A 46 -20.99 0.95 -2.39
C GLY A 46 -20.16 1.32 -3.64
N MET A 47 -18.85 1.08 -3.60
CA MET A 47 -17.96 1.33 -4.73
C MET A 47 -18.03 0.19 -5.74
N LYS A 48 -17.84 0.52 -7.02
CA LYS A 48 -17.62 -0.48 -8.07
C LYS A 48 -16.15 -0.83 -8.11
N LEU A 49 -15.84 -2.12 -8.10
CA LEU A 49 -14.47 -2.60 -8.34
C LEU A 49 -13.96 -1.99 -9.65
N SER A 50 -12.81 -1.32 -9.61
CA SER A 50 -12.25 -0.63 -10.76
C SER A 50 -10.73 -0.80 -10.83
N ASN A 51 -10.16 -0.58 -12.01
CA ASN A 51 -8.72 -0.56 -12.24
C ASN A 51 -8.16 0.87 -12.32
N LYS A 52 -8.86 1.85 -11.73
CA LYS A 52 -8.44 3.25 -11.74
C LYS A 52 -7.12 3.43 -10.96
N ASN A 53 -6.39 4.48 -11.30
CA ASN A 53 -5.16 4.83 -10.59
C ASN A 53 -5.42 5.33 -9.15
N ARG A 54 -6.63 5.75 -8.80
CA ARG A 54 -7.00 6.04 -7.41
C ARG A 54 -8.35 5.43 -7.07
N ASP A 55 -8.51 4.99 -5.83
CA ASP A 55 -9.78 4.43 -5.33
C ASP A 55 -10.83 5.54 -5.15
N PHE A 56 -10.41 6.73 -4.71
CA PHE A 56 -11.25 7.92 -4.58
C PHE A 56 -10.88 8.99 -5.61
N GLU A 57 -11.75 10.00 -5.75
CA GLU A 57 -11.47 11.15 -6.62
C GLU A 57 -10.23 11.93 -6.18
N ASP A 58 -10.00 12.01 -4.87
CA ASP A 58 -8.98 12.84 -4.24
C ASP A 58 -7.97 12.05 -3.39
N GLY A 59 -8.01 10.71 -3.39
CA GLY A 59 -7.09 9.90 -2.59
C GLY A 59 -7.20 8.39 -2.81
N GLU A 60 -6.51 7.63 -1.97
CA GLU A 60 -6.33 6.19 -2.12
C GLU A 60 -6.80 5.43 -0.86
N LEU A 61 -7.38 4.25 -1.03
CA LEU A 61 -7.77 3.37 0.06
C LEU A 61 -6.63 2.37 0.34
N LYS A 62 -6.25 2.24 1.60
CA LYS A 62 -5.27 1.23 2.03
C LYS A 62 -5.81 0.45 3.21
N THR A 63 -5.57 -0.85 3.20
CA THR A 63 -5.95 -1.74 4.30
C THR A 63 -4.79 -2.65 4.66
N ASN A 64 -4.79 -3.15 5.90
CA ASN A 64 -3.89 -4.22 6.28
C ASN A 64 -4.50 -5.07 7.40
N LYS A 65 -3.96 -6.27 7.59
CA LYS A 65 -4.22 -7.04 8.80
C LYS A 65 -3.57 -6.40 10.03
N CYS A 66 -4.34 -6.25 11.09
CA CYS A 66 -3.87 -5.86 12.43
C CYS A 66 -4.41 -6.79 13.52
N ASP A 67 -3.92 -6.60 14.75
CA ASP A 67 -4.53 -7.15 15.97
C ASP A 67 -5.64 -6.22 16.52
N GLU A 68 -6.21 -6.58 17.67
CA GLU A 68 -7.29 -5.84 18.35
C GLU A 68 -6.89 -4.41 18.76
N THR A 69 -5.60 -4.12 18.89
CA THR A 69 -5.10 -2.78 19.22
C THR A 69 -4.86 -1.92 17.97
N GLY A 70 -5.04 -2.51 16.78
CA GLY A 70 -4.70 -1.87 15.51
C GLY A 70 -3.20 -1.91 15.18
N LYS A 71 -2.43 -2.75 15.86
CA LYS A 71 -1.00 -2.93 15.54
C LYS A 71 -0.87 -3.76 14.25
N PRO A 72 -0.10 -3.30 13.25
CA PRO A 72 -0.01 -3.94 11.95
C PRO A 72 0.68 -5.31 12.03
N ALA A 73 0.08 -6.33 11.42
CA ALA A 73 0.68 -7.67 11.30
C ALA A 73 1.55 -7.82 10.04
N GLU A 74 1.31 -7.01 9.01
CA GLU A 74 1.93 -7.10 7.69
C GLU A 74 2.25 -5.74 7.07
N THR A 75 3.04 -5.77 6.00
CA THR A 75 3.33 -4.60 5.15
C THR A 75 2.15 -4.30 4.23
N ILE A 76 1.98 -3.03 3.85
CA ILE A 76 0.86 -2.58 3.01
C ILE A 76 1.35 -2.41 1.58
N PHE A 77 0.69 -3.04 0.61
CA PHE A 77 0.99 -2.84 -0.81
C PHE A 77 0.64 -1.42 -1.25
N ILE A 78 1.53 -0.78 -2.02
CA ILE A 78 1.30 0.55 -2.58
C ILE A 78 1.00 0.43 -4.08
N THR A 79 2.02 0.05 -4.86
CA THR A 79 1.95 -0.01 -6.32
C THR A 79 3.05 -0.90 -6.90
N GLN A 80 2.86 -1.41 -8.12
CA GLN A 80 3.84 -2.19 -8.87
C GLN A 80 4.96 -1.29 -9.41
N VAL A 81 6.18 -1.81 -9.45
CA VAL A 81 7.37 -1.10 -9.94
C VAL A 81 7.47 -1.11 -11.46
N SER A 82 6.92 -2.14 -12.12
CA SER A 82 7.06 -2.31 -13.58
C SER A 82 6.66 -1.08 -14.40
N ASN A 83 5.64 -0.34 -13.96
CA ASN A 83 5.11 0.81 -14.70
C ASN A 83 5.88 2.12 -14.42
N MET A 84 6.87 2.11 -13.53
CA MET A 84 7.65 3.28 -13.14
C MET A 84 9.15 3.00 -13.01
N ILE A 85 9.62 1.86 -13.51
CA ILE A 85 11.02 1.45 -13.32
C ILE A 85 11.99 2.50 -13.87
N ASP A 86 11.73 3.06 -15.04
CA ASP A 86 12.61 4.07 -15.64
C ASP A 86 12.59 5.39 -14.84
N ASP A 87 11.41 5.81 -14.33
CA ASP A 87 11.29 6.96 -13.42
C ASP A 87 12.16 6.78 -12.17
N LEU A 88 12.20 5.56 -11.60
CA LEU A 88 13.05 5.25 -10.43
C LEU A 88 14.54 5.29 -10.79
N LEU A 89 14.92 4.69 -11.92
CA LEU A 89 16.32 4.59 -12.31
C LEU A 89 16.90 5.94 -12.71
N GLN A 90 16.07 6.85 -13.22
CA GLN A 90 16.43 8.25 -13.50
C GLN A 90 16.31 9.17 -12.27
N ASN A 91 15.89 8.64 -11.12
CA ASN A 91 15.65 9.39 -9.89
C ASN A 91 14.73 10.60 -10.11
N LYS A 92 13.57 10.36 -10.75
CA LYS A 92 12.54 11.38 -10.96
C LYS A 92 12.17 12.06 -9.62
N PRO A 93 11.92 13.38 -9.58
CA PRO A 93 11.55 14.06 -8.34
C PRO A 93 10.36 13.38 -7.66
N PHE A 94 10.49 13.09 -6.35
CA PHE A 94 9.55 12.25 -5.60
C PHE A 94 8.10 12.70 -5.76
N GLU A 95 7.84 14.00 -5.63
CA GLU A 95 6.51 14.62 -5.71
C GLU A 95 5.89 14.54 -7.13
N GLU A 96 6.69 14.26 -8.17
CA GLU A 96 6.25 14.09 -9.56
C GLU A 96 6.05 12.61 -9.93
N THR A 97 6.24 11.69 -8.98
CA THR A 97 6.09 10.25 -9.22
C THR A 97 4.64 9.79 -9.05
N SER A 98 4.27 8.74 -9.78
CA SER A 98 3.01 8.01 -9.53
C SER A 98 3.01 7.30 -8.18
N LEU A 99 4.18 7.06 -7.57
CA LEU A 99 4.28 6.60 -6.19
C LEU A 99 3.76 7.67 -5.22
N PHE A 100 4.21 8.92 -5.35
CA PHE A 100 3.73 10.02 -4.50
C PHE A 100 2.25 10.29 -4.70
N GLU A 101 1.79 10.29 -5.96
CA GLU A 101 0.36 10.36 -6.28
C GLU A 101 -0.46 9.25 -5.59
N LYS A 102 0.12 8.07 -5.34
CA LYS A 102 -0.58 6.98 -4.63
C LYS A 102 -0.60 7.14 -3.11
N ILE A 103 0.20 8.03 -2.54
CA ILE A 103 0.42 8.10 -1.09
C ILE A 103 0.24 9.48 -0.46
N ASP A 104 0.05 10.52 -1.26
CA ASP A 104 -0.15 11.90 -0.80
C ASP A 104 -1.41 12.07 0.05
N ASN A 105 -2.48 11.33 -0.25
CA ASN A 105 -3.76 11.40 0.44
C ASN A 105 -4.37 9.99 0.58
N ILE A 106 -4.22 9.39 1.75
CA ILE A 106 -4.60 7.99 2.02
C ILE A 106 -5.69 7.95 3.09
N LEU A 107 -6.70 7.12 2.85
CA LEU A 107 -7.56 6.61 3.90
C LEU A 107 -7.12 5.20 4.27
N TYR A 108 -6.50 5.07 5.43
CA TYR A 108 -5.99 3.81 5.94
C TYR A 108 -7.02 3.15 6.87
N VAL A 109 -7.44 1.93 6.56
CA VAL A 109 -8.42 1.17 7.36
C VAL A 109 -7.78 -0.10 7.90
N PRO A 110 -7.46 -0.16 9.20
CA PRO A 110 -6.96 -1.39 9.81
C PRO A 110 -8.07 -2.45 9.84
N VAL A 111 -7.71 -3.70 9.57
CA VAL A 111 -8.64 -4.84 9.65
C VAL A 111 -8.18 -5.79 10.75
N CYS A 112 -8.90 -5.81 11.86
CA CYS A 112 -8.63 -6.75 12.94
C CYS A 112 -8.99 -8.16 12.48
N LYS A 113 -7.97 -9.01 12.30
CA LYS A 113 -8.15 -10.42 11.90
C LYS A 113 -7.66 -11.36 13.00
N VAL A 114 -8.30 -11.26 14.16
CA VAL A 114 -8.14 -12.17 15.30
C VAL A 114 -9.32 -13.14 15.31
N GLY A 115 -9.04 -14.45 15.41
CA GLY A 115 -10.05 -15.50 15.32
C GLY A 115 -10.53 -15.78 13.89
N GLU A 116 -11.73 -16.36 13.80
CA GLU A 116 -12.39 -16.72 12.53
C GLU A 116 -12.94 -15.47 11.81
N PRO A 117 -13.16 -15.52 10.47
CA PRO A 117 -13.62 -14.38 9.69
C PRO A 117 -14.89 -13.70 10.19
N THR A 118 -15.78 -14.44 10.85
CA THR A 118 -17.00 -13.90 11.49
C THR A 118 -16.71 -12.93 12.63
N GLU A 119 -15.54 -13.09 13.28
CA GLU A 119 -15.11 -12.28 14.42
C GLU A 119 -14.20 -11.11 14.03
N TRP A 120 -13.82 -11.02 12.75
CA TRP A 120 -13.05 -9.91 12.22
C TRP A 120 -13.88 -8.63 12.22
N SER A 121 -13.20 -7.50 12.17
CA SER A 121 -13.84 -6.17 12.11
C SER A 121 -12.92 -5.18 11.41
N PHE A 122 -13.51 -4.14 10.83
CA PHE A 122 -12.78 -2.92 10.49
C PHE A 122 -12.55 -2.14 11.79
N LEU A 123 -11.39 -1.52 11.94
CA LEU A 123 -11.19 -0.51 12.97
C LEU A 123 -11.45 0.87 12.39
N GLU A 124 -11.49 1.89 13.26
CA GLU A 124 -11.61 3.28 12.83
C GLU A 124 -10.57 3.62 11.77
N SER A 125 -11.04 4.28 10.72
CA SER A 125 -10.20 4.70 9.61
C SER A 125 -9.29 5.86 10.01
N VAL A 126 -8.13 5.94 9.38
CA VAL A 126 -7.08 6.91 9.65
C VAL A 126 -6.80 7.67 8.36
N HIS A 127 -7.15 8.96 8.35
CA HIS A 127 -6.84 9.84 7.23
C HIS A 127 -5.40 10.38 7.34
N VAL A 128 -4.59 10.12 6.31
CA VAL A 128 -3.21 10.58 6.20
C VAL A 128 -3.06 11.42 4.94
N ASN A 129 -2.88 12.73 5.13
CA ASN A 129 -2.65 13.67 4.05
C ASN A 129 -1.24 14.27 4.20
N LEU A 130 -0.31 13.85 3.35
CA LEU A 130 1.10 14.27 3.41
C LEU A 130 1.31 15.76 3.10
N ASN A 131 0.28 16.46 2.63
CA ASN A 131 0.33 17.91 2.44
C ASN A 131 0.00 18.71 3.71
N GLU A 132 -0.49 18.06 4.76
CA GLU A 132 -0.72 18.71 6.05
C GLU A 132 0.57 18.84 6.86
N GLU A 133 0.70 19.96 7.58
CA GLU A 133 1.90 20.30 8.37
C GLU A 133 2.29 19.21 9.37
N ARG A 134 1.30 18.58 10.04
CA ARG A 134 1.54 17.50 11.00
C ARG A 134 2.25 16.27 10.39
N PHE A 135 2.13 16.07 9.08
CA PHE A 135 2.75 14.97 8.36
C PHE A 135 4.02 15.40 7.60
N PHE A 136 4.46 16.65 7.73
CA PHE A 136 5.65 17.16 7.02
C PHE A 136 6.88 16.28 7.24
N CYS A 137 7.23 15.98 8.50
CA CYS A 137 8.39 15.13 8.82
C CYS A 137 8.25 13.71 8.27
N LEU A 138 7.02 13.18 8.19
CA LEU A 138 6.76 11.88 7.59
C LEU A 138 6.98 11.92 6.07
N ARG A 139 6.48 12.96 5.39
CA ARG A 139 6.70 13.18 3.96
C ARG A 139 8.19 13.28 3.62
N GLU A 140 8.94 14.10 4.37
CA GLU A 140 10.39 14.24 4.20
C GLU A 140 11.13 12.91 4.35
N GLN A 141 10.70 12.07 5.30
CA GLN A 141 11.30 10.75 5.48
C GLN A 141 10.94 9.79 4.34
N LEU A 142 9.71 9.85 3.81
CA LEU A 142 9.31 9.05 2.64
C LEU A 142 10.08 9.46 1.38
N HIS A 143 10.35 10.76 1.18
CA HIS A 143 11.21 11.25 0.11
C HIS A 143 12.63 10.68 0.25
N LYS A 144 13.22 10.76 1.44
CA LYS A 144 14.55 10.17 1.70
C LYS A 144 14.61 8.66 1.45
N ASP A 145 13.55 7.95 1.83
CA ASP A 145 13.43 6.52 1.57
C ASP A 145 13.36 6.24 0.06
N TYR A 146 12.61 7.06 -0.69
CA TYR A 146 12.51 6.97 -2.14
C TYR A 146 13.89 7.16 -2.80
N ASP A 147 14.61 8.24 -2.49
CA ASP A 147 15.95 8.50 -3.03
C ASP A 147 16.92 7.36 -2.74
N THR A 148 16.90 6.86 -1.49
CA THR A 148 17.72 5.73 -1.06
C THR A 148 17.41 4.49 -1.90
N ILE A 149 16.11 4.22 -2.13
CA ILE A 149 15.68 3.08 -2.94
C ILE A 149 16.15 3.26 -4.39
N CYS A 150 15.98 4.43 -5.02
CA CYS A 150 16.46 4.69 -6.38
C CYS A 150 17.97 4.43 -6.53
N GLN A 151 18.77 4.89 -5.58
CA GLN A 151 20.21 4.64 -5.54
C GLN A 151 20.54 3.16 -5.42
N LEU A 152 19.85 2.44 -4.53
CA LEU A 152 20.04 1.00 -4.34
C LEU A 152 19.68 0.20 -5.60
N LEU A 153 18.60 0.57 -6.31
CA LEU A 153 18.21 -0.10 -7.54
C LEU A 153 19.29 0.02 -8.63
N ASN A 154 19.79 1.23 -8.88
CA ASN A 154 20.88 1.44 -9.83
C ASN A 154 22.14 0.66 -9.41
N HIS A 155 22.51 0.74 -8.13
CA HIS A 155 23.66 0.00 -7.60
C HIS A 155 23.53 -1.52 -7.80
N HIS A 156 22.34 -2.08 -7.58
CA HIS A 156 22.08 -3.50 -7.82
C HIS A 156 22.28 -3.87 -9.29
N ILE A 157 21.74 -3.08 -10.22
CA ILE A 157 21.85 -3.34 -11.66
C ILE A 157 23.31 -3.32 -12.13
N GLU A 158 24.13 -2.43 -11.56
CA GLU A 158 25.53 -2.22 -11.96
C GLU A 158 26.51 -3.22 -11.33
N THR A 159 26.23 -3.69 -10.11
CA THR A 159 27.20 -4.47 -9.32
C THR A 159 26.80 -5.91 -9.08
N SER A 160 25.52 -6.26 -9.21
CA SER A 160 25.06 -7.64 -9.01
C SER A 160 25.47 -8.53 -10.17
N LYS A 161 25.80 -9.80 -9.87
CA LYS A 161 26.20 -10.78 -10.89
C LYS A 161 25.13 -11.05 -11.95
N ASP A 162 23.86 -10.95 -11.56
CA ASP A 162 22.71 -11.10 -12.46
C ASP A 162 22.28 -9.79 -13.13
N GLY A 163 22.86 -8.66 -12.71
CA GLY A 163 22.49 -7.33 -13.17
C GLY A 163 21.04 -6.95 -12.90
N PHE A 164 20.37 -7.57 -11.92
CA PHE A 164 18.97 -7.30 -11.60
C PHE A 164 18.79 -6.46 -10.35
N ILE A 165 17.63 -5.81 -10.26
CA ILE A 165 17.18 -5.16 -9.04
C ILE A 165 16.85 -6.20 -7.96
N HIS A 166 17.18 -5.85 -6.72
CA HIS A 166 16.88 -6.65 -5.53
C HIS A 166 16.03 -5.87 -4.54
N THR A 167 15.61 -6.55 -3.46
CA THR A 167 14.84 -5.92 -2.39
C THR A 167 15.61 -4.73 -1.81
N SER A 168 15.00 -3.55 -1.86
CA SER A 168 15.61 -2.28 -1.45
C SER A 168 14.76 -1.64 -0.36
N ASN A 169 15.39 -1.20 0.73
CA ASN A 169 14.69 -0.80 1.94
C ASN A 169 14.97 0.65 2.32
N GLY A 170 13.91 1.43 2.50
CA GLY A 170 13.92 2.65 3.31
C GLY A 170 13.45 2.37 4.74
N LYS A 171 13.24 3.45 5.52
CA LYS A 171 12.73 3.39 6.88
C LYS A 171 11.26 2.96 6.94
N PHE A 172 10.41 3.57 6.12
CA PHE A 172 8.97 3.41 6.05
C PHE A 172 8.46 2.79 4.76
N ILE A 173 9.17 2.91 3.63
CA ILE A 173 8.83 2.19 2.39
C ILE A 173 9.94 1.21 1.98
N GLN A 174 9.57 0.23 1.15
CA GLN A 174 10.51 -0.74 0.56
C GLN A 174 10.02 -1.24 -0.80
N ILE A 175 10.94 -1.71 -1.63
CA ILE A 175 10.65 -2.53 -2.82
C ILE A 175 10.97 -3.99 -2.50
N ARG A 176 10.07 -4.90 -2.84
CA ARG A 176 10.26 -6.35 -2.74
C ARG A 176 9.57 -7.06 -3.90
N SER A 177 9.97 -8.31 -4.17
CA SER A 177 9.32 -9.10 -5.21
C SER A 177 7.84 -9.31 -4.91
N LYS A 178 6.99 -9.10 -5.93
CA LYS A 178 5.54 -9.32 -5.86
C LYS A 178 5.06 -9.81 -7.22
N ASP A 179 5.16 -11.13 -7.39
CA ASP A 179 4.82 -11.78 -8.65
C ASP A 179 4.31 -13.20 -8.41
N SER A 180 3.69 -13.79 -9.42
CA SER A 180 3.24 -15.18 -9.46
C SER A 180 3.80 -15.85 -10.70
N LYS A 181 3.89 -17.19 -10.73
CA LYS A 181 4.27 -17.90 -11.96
C LYS A 181 3.11 -17.89 -12.97
N PRO A 182 3.37 -17.76 -14.28
CA PRO A 182 4.67 -17.44 -14.90
C PRO A 182 5.13 -16.03 -14.52
N TYR A 183 6.43 -15.87 -14.24
CA TYR A 183 6.97 -14.57 -13.81
C TYR A 183 6.93 -13.53 -14.93
N HIS A 184 6.83 -12.27 -14.55
CA HIS A 184 6.78 -11.11 -15.43
C HIS A 184 8.04 -10.27 -15.23
N PRO A 185 9.04 -10.40 -16.12
CA PRO A 185 10.25 -9.57 -16.09
C PRO A 185 9.94 -8.07 -16.19
N ILE A 186 10.90 -7.25 -15.75
CA ILE A 186 10.83 -5.80 -15.87
C ILE A 186 11.91 -5.35 -16.84
N TYR A 187 11.49 -4.78 -17.97
CA TYR A 187 12.38 -4.13 -18.93
C TYR A 187 12.58 -2.66 -18.57
N SER A 188 13.82 -2.17 -18.65
CA SER A 188 14.14 -0.75 -18.50
C SER A 188 14.62 -0.19 -19.82
N ASN A 189 14.04 0.92 -20.26
CA ASN A 189 14.52 1.65 -21.44
C ASN A 189 15.84 2.38 -21.14
N VAL A 190 16.07 2.78 -19.89
CA VAL A 190 17.32 3.43 -19.44
C VAL A 190 18.52 2.52 -19.66
N TYR A 191 18.39 1.23 -19.31
CA TYR A 191 19.47 0.25 -19.47
C TYR A 191 19.37 -0.59 -20.76
N GLY A 192 18.28 -0.47 -21.51
CA GLY A 192 18.06 -1.22 -22.76
C GLY A 192 17.95 -2.73 -22.59
N ARG A 193 17.61 -3.22 -21.39
CA ARG A 193 17.51 -4.66 -21.06
C ARG A 193 16.51 -4.94 -19.95
N GLU A 194 16.23 -6.22 -19.72
CA GLU A 194 15.58 -6.65 -18.49
C GLU A 194 16.47 -6.36 -17.28
N VAL A 195 15.92 -5.64 -16.30
CA VAL A 195 16.54 -5.31 -15.01
C VAL A 195 15.94 -6.13 -13.87
N SER A 196 15.01 -7.04 -14.17
CA SER A 196 14.50 -8.05 -13.25
C SER A 196 13.87 -9.18 -14.02
N ASN A 197 13.98 -10.42 -13.53
CA ASN A 197 13.28 -11.59 -14.07
C ASN A 197 11.87 -11.82 -13.48
N LYS A 198 11.42 -10.95 -12.58
CA LYS A 198 10.10 -11.01 -11.92
C LYS A 198 9.63 -9.63 -11.49
N ASN A 199 8.33 -9.49 -11.25
CA ASN A 199 7.79 -8.20 -10.85
C ASN A 199 8.08 -7.87 -9.38
N HIS A 200 8.12 -6.58 -9.09
CA HIS A 200 8.41 -5.99 -7.80
C HIS A 200 7.36 -4.92 -7.48
N ALA A 201 7.13 -4.66 -6.20
CA ALA A 201 6.20 -3.63 -5.78
C ALA A 201 6.73 -2.84 -4.60
N PHE A 202 6.26 -1.59 -4.49
CA PHE A 202 6.41 -0.77 -3.31
C PHE A 202 5.47 -1.23 -2.20
N TYR A 203 5.98 -1.19 -0.98
CA TYR A 203 5.22 -1.49 0.23
C TYR A 203 5.52 -0.47 1.33
N PHE A 204 4.50 -0.09 2.07
CA PHE A 204 4.70 0.48 3.41
C PHE A 204 5.13 -0.62 4.37
N LYS A 205 6.16 -0.31 5.15
CA LYS A 205 6.62 -1.11 6.27
C LYS A 205 5.69 -0.91 7.47
N LYS A 206 5.70 -1.86 8.41
CA LYS A 206 4.90 -1.75 9.65
C LYS A 206 5.25 -0.49 10.45
N GLN A 207 6.49 -0.03 10.35
CA GLN A 207 6.97 1.21 10.97
C GLN A 207 6.23 2.45 10.48
N PHE A 208 5.76 2.48 9.22
CA PHE A 208 4.93 3.58 8.71
C PHE A 208 3.64 3.70 9.52
N VAL A 209 2.95 2.57 9.74
CA VAL A 209 1.71 2.53 10.54
C VAL A 209 1.97 2.95 11.99
N GLY A 210 3.11 2.53 12.57
CA GLY A 210 3.51 2.98 13.90
C GLY A 210 3.72 4.50 13.97
N GLU A 211 4.30 5.09 12.93
CA GLU A 211 4.57 6.53 12.87
C GLU A 211 3.29 7.36 12.68
N ILE A 212 2.38 6.96 11.78
CA ILE A 212 1.10 7.69 11.62
C ILE A 212 0.28 7.65 12.92
N ARG A 213 0.26 6.52 13.63
CA ARG A 213 -0.41 6.40 14.92
C ARG A 213 0.21 7.32 15.97
N ARG A 214 1.55 7.36 16.03
CA ARG A 214 2.28 8.26 16.93
C ARG A 214 1.97 9.74 16.64
N ILE A 215 1.91 10.14 15.38
CA ILE A 215 1.58 11.51 14.96
C ILE A 215 0.15 11.88 15.39
N LEU A 216 -0.77 10.92 15.32
CA LEU A 216 -2.19 11.11 15.62
C LEU A 216 -2.58 10.85 17.08
N GLY A 217 -1.65 10.36 17.91
CA GLY A 217 -1.93 10.03 19.32
C GLY A 217 -2.77 8.77 19.53
N LEU A 218 -2.66 7.79 18.64
CA LEU A 218 -3.38 6.50 18.63
C LEU A 218 -2.57 5.33 19.22
#